data_AF-A0A396GER4-F1
#
_entry.id   AF-A0A396GER4-F1
#
_cell.length_a   1.000
_cell.length_b   1.000
_cell.length_c   1.000
_cell.angle_alpha   90.00
_cell.angle_beta   90.00
_cell.angle_gamma   90.00
#
_symmetry.space_group_name_H-M   'P 1'
#
loop_
_entity.id
_entity.type
_entity.pdbx_description
1 polymer ?
#
loop_
_entity_poly.entity_id
_entity_poly.type
_entity_poly.pdbx_seq_one_letter_code
_entity_poly.pdbx_strand_id
1 'polypeptide(L)'
;MKSLSIHGLLKLKTVDVQGIKEVHIDEAPSLANFNCDHGDWDTPFTFEFIRCRNLKGLCLFSWISTIITDKWFLDLFRKFPFLERLKLQNCKMSERINISSVQLKVLELSHCYNLKEVGIDAPNLLSCVYCGRGVSKPIISFLRSSSQLEVDVQIHLDYLEICSLGGFLQNIKSKNIFTSLSLFIFQLTMFFYEITLMERKSSDCFCISCDTKCWWHGLKDVKVTSSMKIDENVDLKSFLEWLATFPNSDQEKISFILEF
;
A
#
# COMPACT_ATOMS: atom_id res chain seq x y z
N MET A 1 12.10 -25.27 7.15
CA MET A 1 13.39 -25.43 7.87
C MET A 1 13.26 -24.72 9.21
N LYS A 2 13.81 -25.23 10.33
CA LYS A 2 13.59 -24.58 11.65
C LYS A 2 14.44 -23.32 11.82
N SER A 3 15.71 -23.34 11.45
CA SER A 3 16.58 -22.19 11.58
C SER A 3 17.60 -22.11 10.46
N LEU A 4 18.08 -20.89 10.18
CA LEU A 4 19.15 -20.56 9.26
C LEU A 4 20.19 -19.72 9.99
N SER A 5 21.47 -20.05 9.85
CA SER A 5 22.58 -19.27 10.40
C SER A 5 23.54 -18.86 9.30
N ILE A 6 23.84 -17.56 9.23
CA ILE A 6 24.73 -16.94 8.27
C ILE A 6 25.83 -16.22 9.05
N HIS A 7 27.09 -16.59 8.80
CA HIS A 7 28.25 -16.05 9.50
C HIS A 7 29.44 -15.85 8.56
N GLY A 8 30.21 -14.78 8.78
CA GLY A 8 31.50 -14.53 8.11
C GLY A 8 31.42 -14.17 6.62
N LEU A 9 30.22 -13.89 6.10
CA LEU A 9 30.03 -13.61 4.68
C LEU A 9 30.24 -12.12 4.37
N LEU A 10 31.51 -11.71 4.34
CA LEU A 10 31.93 -10.31 4.20
C LEU A 10 31.44 -9.61 2.93
N LYS A 11 31.18 -10.35 1.85
CA LYS A 11 30.72 -9.83 0.55
C LYS A 11 29.21 -9.97 0.32
N LEU A 12 28.47 -10.56 1.28
CA LEU A 12 27.04 -10.79 1.14
C LEU A 12 26.30 -9.45 1.15
N LYS A 13 25.49 -9.21 0.11
CA LYS A 13 24.74 -7.94 -0.08
C LYS A 13 23.24 -8.07 0.17
N THR A 14 22.69 -9.23 -0.14
CA THR A 14 21.26 -9.51 -0.05
C THR A 14 21.07 -10.90 0.54
N VAL A 15 20.08 -11.02 1.42
CA VAL A 15 19.60 -12.29 1.95
C VAL A 15 18.11 -12.36 1.68
N ASP A 16 17.67 -13.47 1.11
CA ASP A 16 16.27 -13.78 0.86
C ASP A 16 15.95 -15.12 1.51
N VAL A 17 14.94 -15.12 2.38
CA VAL A 17 14.58 -16.26 3.22
C VAL A 17 13.08 -16.47 3.18
N GLN A 18 12.66 -17.70 2.93
CA GLN A 18 11.26 -18.09 2.92
C GLN A 18 11.03 -19.36 3.74
N GLY A 19 9.98 -19.36 4.57
CA GLY A 19 9.54 -20.55 5.33
C GLY A 19 10.55 -21.02 6.38
N ILE A 20 11.31 -20.07 6.95
CA ILE A 20 12.27 -20.32 8.03
C ILE A 20 11.82 -19.58 9.28
N LYS A 21 11.69 -20.33 10.38
CA LYS A 21 11.20 -19.79 11.65
C LYS A 21 12.21 -18.84 12.31
N GLU A 22 13.50 -19.18 12.29
CA GLU A 22 14.55 -18.40 12.97
C GLU A 22 15.74 -18.12 12.04
N VAL A 23 16.16 -16.85 11.96
CA VAL A 23 17.27 -16.42 11.11
C VAL A 23 18.33 -15.71 11.96
N HIS A 24 19.54 -16.27 11.98
CA HIS A 24 20.70 -15.72 12.67
C HIS A 24 21.67 -15.18 11.62
N ILE A 25 22.02 -13.88 11.71
CA ILE A 25 22.98 -13.26 10.81
C ILE A 25 23.99 -12.48 11.63
N ASP A 26 25.23 -12.95 11.60
CA ASP A 26 26.38 -12.30 12.20
C ASP A 26 27.50 -12.09 11.17
N GLU A 27 28.38 -11.14 11.42
CA GLU A 27 29.57 -10.86 10.61
C GLU A 27 29.30 -10.71 9.09
N ALA A 28 28.20 -10.05 8.73
CA ALA A 28 27.85 -9.70 7.35
C ALA A 28 27.80 -8.16 7.14
N PRO A 29 28.95 -7.46 7.22
CA PRO A 29 29.01 -5.98 7.21
C PRO A 29 28.53 -5.34 5.90
N SER A 30 28.58 -6.08 4.79
CA SER A 30 28.12 -5.63 3.47
C SER A 30 26.63 -5.86 3.22
N LEU A 31 25.91 -6.49 4.17
CA LEU A 31 24.50 -6.82 4.00
C LEU A 31 23.67 -5.53 3.94
N ALA A 32 23.07 -5.29 2.78
CA ALA A 32 22.29 -4.11 2.49
C ALA A 32 20.79 -4.38 2.39
N ASN A 33 20.39 -5.59 1.98
CA ASN A 33 18.98 -5.95 1.83
C ASN A 33 18.66 -7.28 2.52
N PHE A 34 17.53 -7.32 3.22
CA PHE A 34 17.03 -8.52 3.88
C PHE A 34 15.55 -8.69 3.54
N ASN A 35 15.22 -9.80 2.90
CA ASN A 35 13.87 -10.22 2.60
C ASN A 35 13.55 -11.46 3.42
N CYS A 36 12.43 -11.43 4.13
CA CYS A 36 11.99 -12.55 4.95
C CYS A 36 10.49 -12.77 4.80
N ASP A 37 10.14 -13.91 4.22
CA ASP A 37 8.81 -14.48 4.29
C ASP A 37 8.79 -15.50 5.43
N HIS A 38 8.16 -15.10 6.53
CA HIS A 38 8.04 -15.98 7.69
C HIS A 38 7.19 -17.20 7.33
N GLY A 39 6.19 -17.04 6.48
CA GLY A 39 5.12 -18.02 6.30
C GLY A 39 4.21 -18.10 7.52
N ASP A 40 3.33 -19.09 7.55
CA ASP A 40 2.25 -19.22 8.55
C ASP A 40 2.72 -19.78 9.91
N TRP A 41 3.91 -19.39 10.40
CA TRP A 41 4.32 -19.81 11.74
C TRP A 41 3.53 -19.07 12.81
N ASP A 42 2.97 -19.84 13.74
CA ASP A 42 2.29 -19.35 14.94
C ASP A 42 3.20 -18.57 15.91
N THR A 43 4.52 -18.61 15.71
CA THR A 43 5.49 -17.92 16.58
C THR A 43 5.86 -16.54 16.02
N PRO A 44 5.96 -15.50 16.87
CA PRO A 44 6.45 -14.19 16.45
C PRO A 44 7.87 -14.28 15.90
N PHE A 45 8.16 -13.60 14.78
CA PHE A 45 9.53 -13.47 14.30
C PHE A 45 10.22 -12.34 15.06
N THR A 46 11.50 -12.54 15.39
CA THR A 46 12.30 -11.55 16.10
C THR A 46 13.57 -11.23 15.32
N PHE A 47 13.95 -9.95 15.34
CA PHE A 47 15.22 -9.52 14.74
C PHE A 47 16.42 -9.73 15.67
N GLU A 48 16.24 -10.30 16.86
CA GLU A 48 17.26 -10.34 17.91
C GLU A 48 18.62 -10.85 17.39
N PHE A 49 18.57 -11.89 16.58
CA PHE A 49 19.75 -12.58 16.05
C PHE A 49 20.35 -11.99 14.77
N ILE A 50 19.84 -10.87 14.29
CA ILE A 50 20.40 -10.13 13.15
C ILE A 50 21.25 -8.98 13.70
N ARG A 51 22.57 -9.06 13.57
CA ARG A 51 23.52 -8.05 14.10
C ARG A 51 23.96 -7.00 13.06
N CYS A 52 23.47 -7.10 11.82
CA CYS A 52 23.86 -6.25 10.71
C CYS A 52 23.27 -4.83 10.86
N ARG A 53 24.10 -3.80 11.03
CA ARG A 53 23.65 -2.40 11.20
C ARG A 53 23.49 -1.62 9.90
N ASN A 54 24.14 -2.06 8.82
CA ASN A 54 24.19 -1.34 7.53
C ASN A 54 23.01 -1.65 6.60
N LEU A 55 21.94 -2.24 7.15
CA LEU A 55 20.78 -2.63 6.38
C LEU A 55 20.08 -1.38 5.82
N LYS A 56 19.89 -1.34 4.51
CA LYS A 56 19.22 -0.26 3.77
C LYS A 56 17.83 -0.66 3.29
N GLY A 57 17.60 -1.94 3.03
CA GLY A 57 16.31 -2.47 2.59
C GLY A 57 15.84 -3.62 3.45
N LEU A 58 14.58 -3.56 3.87
CA LEU A 58 13.90 -4.61 4.61
C LEU A 58 12.54 -4.91 3.98
N CYS A 59 12.32 -6.18 3.64
CA CYS A 59 11.05 -6.67 3.11
C CYS A 59 10.55 -7.83 3.98
N LEU A 60 9.36 -7.70 4.56
CA LEU A 60 8.78 -8.70 5.47
C LEU A 60 7.42 -9.15 4.95
N PHE A 61 7.22 -10.47 4.88
CA PHE A 61 5.98 -11.09 4.41
C PHE A 61 5.42 -12.06 5.46
N SER A 62 4.09 -12.03 5.64
CA SER A 62 3.31 -13.05 6.38
C SER A 62 3.56 -13.07 7.90
N TRP A 63 3.59 -11.89 8.53
CA TRP A 63 3.81 -11.77 9.99
C TRP A 63 2.49 -11.70 10.77
N ILE A 64 1.63 -12.71 10.60
CA ILE A 64 0.29 -12.73 11.22
C ILE A 64 0.37 -12.86 12.75
N SER A 65 1.38 -13.58 13.26
CA SER A 65 1.61 -13.83 14.69
C SER A 65 2.19 -12.63 15.44
N THR A 66 2.73 -11.62 14.73
CA THR A 66 3.33 -10.43 15.33
C THR A 66 2.43 -9.22 15.08
N ILE A 67 2.01 -8.55 16.15
CA ILE A 67 1.29 -7.28 16.04
C ILE A 67 2.33 -6.16 15.93
N ILE A 68 2.38 -5.50 14.78
CA ILE A 68 3.23 -4.34 14.55
C ILE A 68 2.59 -3.11 15.21
N THR A 69 3.37 -2.43 16.04
CA THR A 69 2.98 -1.27 16.86
C THR A 69 3.95 -0.11 16.63
N ASP A 70 3.66 1.09 17.16
CA ASP A 70 4.60 2.23 17.16
C ASP A 70 5.96 1.85 17.75
N LYS A 71 5.95 1.08 18.85
CA LYS A 71 7.16 0.58 19.50
C LYS A 71 7.98 -0.32 18.57
N TRP A 72 7.31 -1.14 17.75
CA TRP A 72 7.99 -2.01 16.78
C TRP A 72 8.79 -1.19 15.76
N PHE A 73 8.22 -0.09 15.24
CA PHE A 73 8.95 0.80 14.32
C PHE A 73 10.12 1.51 15.01
N LEU A 74 9.93 2.00 16.24
CA LEU A 74 11.00 2.63 17.02
C LEU A 74 12.17 1.66 17.24
N ASP A 75 11.88 0.43 17.65
CA ASP A 75 12.89 -0.60 17.88
C ASP A 75 13.57 -1.00 16.55
N LEU A 76 12.81 -1.08 15.45
CA LEU A 76 13.34 -1.35 14.11
C LEU A 76 14.35 -0.28 13.67
N PHE A 77 13.97 1.00 13.69
CA PHE A 77 14.85 2.09 13.23
C PHE A 77 16.04 2.30 14.16
N ARG A 78 15.91 1.98 15.46
CA ARG A 78 17.04 1.94 16.39
C ARG A 78 18.03 0.83 16.04
N LYS A 79 17.53 -0.33 15.61
CA LYS A 79 18.35 -1.48 15.23
C LYS A 79 19.02 -1.28 13.87
N PHE A 80 18.31 -0.70 12.91
CA PHE A 80 18.77 -0.44 11.55
C PHE A 80 18.71 1.06 11.22
N PRO A 81 19.67 1.86 11.74
CA PRO A 81 19.66 3.32 11.64
C PRO A 81 19.92 3.86 10.22
N PHE A 82 20.22 3.00 9.25
CA PHE A 82 20.44 3.36 7.85
C PHE A 82 19.35 2.80 6.93
N LEU A 83 18.22 2.37 7.49
CA LEU A 83 17.14 1.76 6.72
C LEU A 83 16.44 2.82 5.84
N GLU A 84 16.57 2.66 4.52
CA GLU A 84 16.01 3.55 3.51
C GLU A 84 14.72 3.00 2.89
N ARG A 85 14.54 1.68 2.88
CA ARG A 85 13.39 1.00 2.26
C ARG A 85 12.77 0.01 3.23
N LEU A 86 11.49 0.17 3.50
CA LEU A 86 10.71 -0.74 4.33
C LEU A 86 9.47 -1.19 3.56
N LYS A 87 9.32 -2.51 3.41
CA LYS A 87 8.14 -3.13 2.83
C LYS A 87 7.55 -4.14 3.81
N LEU A 88 6.26 -4.00 4.10
CA LEU A 88 5.51 -4.87 4.98
C LEU A 88 4.33 -5.45 4.22
N GLN A 89 4.27 -6.77 4.11
CA GLN A 89 3.22 -7.48 3.39
C GLN A 89 2.51 -8.50 4.27
N ASN A 90 1.18 -8.51 4.23
CA ASN A 90 0.34 -9.42 5.01
C ASN A 90 0.64 -9.36 6.53
N CYS A 91 0.92 -8.17 7.06
CA CYS A 91 1.26 -7.97 8.48
C CYS A 91 0.03 -7.58 9.31
N LYS A 92 -0.05 -8.08 10.55
CA LYS A 92 -1.06 -7.64 11.52
C LYS A 92 -0.59 -6.34 12.20
N MET A 93 -1.37 -5.27 12.07
CA MET A 93 -1.03 -3.95 12.60
C MET A 93 -1.91 -3.58 13.81
N SER A 94 -1.45 -2.63 14.63
CA SER A 94 -2.33 -1.85 15.50
C SER A 94 -3.28 -0.97 14.68
N GLU A 95 -4.42 -0.59 15.27
CA GLU A 95 -5.41 0.24 14.57
C GLU A 95 -4.87 1.63 14.21
N ARG A 96 -4.03 2.19 15.08
CA ARG A 96 -3.36 3.46 14.87
C ARG A 96 -1.86 3.23 14.96
N ILE A 97 -1.13 3.72 13.96
CA ILE A 97 0.32 3.59 13.89
C ILE A 97 0.98 4.94 13.59
N ASN A 98 2.08 5.23 14.28
CA ASN A 98 2.97 6.33 13.94
C ASN A 98 4.34 5.81 13.49
N ILE A 99 4.76 6.24 12.30
CA ILE A 99 6.05 5.91 11.70
C ILE A 99 6.87 7.19 11.66
N SER A 100 7.95 7.26 12.44
CA SER A 100 8.89 8.39 12.40
C SER A 100 10.27 7.90 11.98
N SER A 101 10.80 8.43 10.87
CA SER A 101 12.14 8.11 10.39
C SER A 101 12.67 9.18 9.45
N VAL A 102 13.85 9.71 9.75
CA VAL A 102 14.53 10.67 8.86
C VAL A 102 15.26 9.99 7.71
N GLN A 103 15.47 8.67 7.74
CA GLN A 103 16.27 7.95 6.74
C GLN A 103 15.42 7.26 5.69
N LEU A 104 14.15 7.00 6.01
CA LEU A 104 13.25 6.26 5.17
C LEU A 104 12.94 7.05 3.89
N LYS A 105 13.19 6.41 2.75
CA LYS A 105 12.93 6.92 1.39
C LYS A 105 11.76 6.20 0.73
N VAL A 106 11.56 4.92 1.03
CA VAL A 106 10.46 4.12 0.48
C VAL A 106 9.74 3.38 1.61
N LEU A 107 8.42 3.54 1.65
CA LEU A 107 7.53 2.80 2.53
C LEU A 107 6.48 2.08 1.70
N GLU A 108 6.32 0.77 1.90
CA GLU A 108 5.25 -0.01 1.29
C GLU A 108 4.49 -0.80 2.37
N LEU A 109 3.17 -0.62 2.41
CA LEU A 109 2.26 -1.32 3.30
C LEU A 109 1.23 -2.07 2.44
N SER A 110 1.42 -3.38 2.29
CA SER A 110 0.62 -4.20 1.38
C SER A 110 -0.18 -5.24 2.15
N HIS A 111 -1.50 -5.26 1.96
CA HIS A 111 -2.45 -6.17 2.59
C HIS A 111 -2.29 -6.27 4.12
N CYS A 112 -1.97 -5.15 4.77
CA CYS A 112 -1.83 -5.10 6.23
C CYS A 112 -3.21 -4.97 6.90
N TYR A 113 -3.44 -5.74 7.97
CA TYR A 113 -4.76 -5.88 8.62
C TYR A 113 -4.90 -4.97 9.85
N ASN A 114 -6.14 -4.61 10.18
CA ASN A 114 -6.58 -3.77 11.31
C ASN A 114 -6.21 -2.28 11.25
N LEU A 115 -5.36 -1.86 10.31
CA LEU A 115 -4.92 -0.47 10.22
C LEU A 115 -6.09 0.46 9.88
N LYS A 116 -6.39 1.42 10.76
CA LYS A 116 -7.40 2.48 10.59
C LYS A 116 -6.78 3.86 10.41
N GLU A 117 -5.59 4.08 10.95
CA GLU A 117 -4.89 5.36 10.86
C GLU A 117 -3.37 5.14 10.88
N VAL A 118 -2.66 5.83 9.99
CA VAL A 118 -1.21 5.87 9.98
C VAL A 118 -0.73 7.32 9.87
N GLY A 119 0.07 7.73 10.85
CA GLY A 119 0.81 8.98 10.86
C GLY A 119 2.24 8.76 10.41
N ILE A 120 2.67 9.44 9.36
CA ILE A 120 4.01 9.30 8.78
C ILE A 120 4.77 10.61 8.97
N ASP A 121 5.83 10.54 9.76
CA ASP A 121 6.78 11.61 10.00
C ASP A 121 8.15 11.24 9.42
N ALA A 122 8.27 11.37 8.10
CA ALA A 122 9.43 10.93 7.34
C ALA A 122 9.84 11.98 6.29
N PRO A 123 10.66 12.99 6.67
CA PRO A 123 10.95 14.14 5.80
C PRO A 123 11.71 13.80 4.51
N ASN A 124 12.39 12.65 4.47
CA ASN A 124 13.14 12.19 3.30
C ASN A 124 12.39 11.10 2.49
N LEU A 125 11.10 10.88 2.79
CA LEU A 125 10.28 9.88 2.10
C LEU A 125 9.97 10.33 0.68
N LEU A 126 10.39 9.54 -0.31
CA LEU A 126 10.21 9.79 -1.74
C LEU A 126 9.05 8.98 -2.32
N SER A 127 8.77 7.80 -1.76
CA SER A 127 7.70 6.93 -2.24
C SER A 127 6.96 6.29 -1.08
N CYS A 128 5.63 6.36 -1.14
CA CYS A 128 4.74 5.67 -0.22
C CYS A 128 3.75 4.85 -1.03
N VAL A 129 3.78 3.53 -0.88
CA VAL A 129 2.86 2.61 -1.52
C VAL A 129 1.94 2.01 -0.46
N TYR A 130 0.63 2.08 -0.67
CA TYR A 130 -0.35 1.39 0.13
C TYR A 130 -1.16 0.45 -0.76
N CYS A 131 -1.16 -0.84 -0.45
CA CYS A 131 -2.03 -1.81 -1.11
C CYS A 131 -2.98 -2.42 -0.07
N GLY A 132 -4.29 -2.38 -0.29
CA GLY A 132 -5.31 -2.82 0.67
C GLY A 132 -6.45 -3.59 0.01
N ARG A 133 -7.07 -4.51 0.75
CA ARG A 133 -8.23 -5.30 0.27
C ARG A 133 -9.48 -4.94 1.09
N GLY A 134 -10.56 -4.47 0.44
CA GLY A 134 -11.88 -4.23 1.05
C GLY A 134 -12.01 -2.99 1.94
N VAL A 135 -13.01 -3.02 2.85
CA VAL A 135 -13.54 -1.92 3.70
C VAL A 135 -12.53 -1.18 4.60
N SER A 136 -11.33 -1.71 4.85
CA SER A 136 -10.32 -1.04 5.67
C SER A 136 -9.64 0.07 4.86
N LYS A 137 -10.11 1.30 5.07
CA LYS A 137 -9.66 2.52 4.39
C LYS A 137 -8.92 3.40 5.40
N PRO A 138 -7.63 3.13 5.68
CA PRO A 138 -6.93 3.84 6.74
C PRO A 138 -6.76 5.32 6.38
N ILE A 139 -6.80 6.16 7.40
CA ILE A 139 -6.39 7.55 7.25
C ILE A 139 -4.86 7.58 7.16
N ILE A 140 -4.32 8.01 6.03
CA ILE A 140 -2.86 8.16 5.84
C ILE A 140 -2.53 9.64 5.93
N SER A 141 -1.81 10.02 6.99
CA SER A 141 -1.42 11.41 7.24
C SER A 141 0.09 11.57 7.16
N PHE A 142 0.56 12.59 6.43
CA PHE A 142 1.97 12.92 6.31
C PHE A 142 2.26 14.18 7.13
N LEU A 143 2.98 14.03 8.24
CA LEU A 143 3.31 15.13 9.14
C LEU A 143 4.48 15.94 8.60
N ARG A 144 5.54 15.25 8.18
CA ARG A 144 6.66 15.79 7.38
C ARG A 144 7.00 14.77 6.29
N SER A 145 7.14 15.25 5.06
CA SER A 145 7.47 14.43 3.89
C SER A 145 8.35 15.20 2.92
N SER A 146 8.98 14.49 1.98
CA SER A 146 9.77 15.11 0.91
C SER A 146 8.88 15.96 0.01
N SER A 147 9.48 16.97 -0.62
CA SER A 147 8.82 17.73 -1.69
C SER A 147 8.58 16.90 -2.97
N GLN A 148 9.20 15.72 -3.05
CA GLN A 148 9.16 14.80 -4.19
C GLN A 148 8.38 13.51 -3.85
N LEU A 149 7.56 13.52 -2.79
CA LEU A 149 6.83 12.33 -2.36
C LEU A 149 5.81 11.92 -3.42
N GLU A 150 5.94 10.69 -3.91
CA GLU A 150 4.94 10.00 -4.72
C GLU A 150 4.14 9.05 -3.84
N VAL A 151 2.81 9.12 -3.91
CA VAL A 151 1.91 8.27 -3.13
C VAL A 151 1.12 7.36 -4.06
N ASP A 152 1.41 6.06 -4.03
CA ASP A 152 0.66 5.07 -4.81
C ASP A 152 -0.32 4.32 -3.89
N VAL A 153 -1.62 4.34 -4.21
CA VAL A 153 -2.65 3.70 -3.39
C VAL A 153 -3.48 2.73 -4.21
N GLN A 154 -3.22 1.45 -3.99
CA GLN A 154 -3.84 0.33 -4.69
C GLN A 154 -4.90 -0.31 -3.79
N ILE A 155 -6.19 -0.05 -4.05
CA ILE A 155 -7.29 -0.58 -3.24
C ILE A 155 -8.12 -1.54 -4.08
N HIS A 156 -8.26 -2.79 -3.62
CA HIS A 156 -9.29 -3.68 -4.15
C HIS A 156 -10.66 -3.16 -3.71
N LEU A 157 -11.41 -2.60 -4.65
CA LEU A 157 -12.76 -2.09 -4.43
C LEU A 157 -13.80 -3.10 -4.92
N ASP A 158 -14.79 -3.38 -4.09
CA ASP A 158 -16.08 -3.93 -4.53
C ASP A 158 -17.04 -2.80 -4.96
N TYR A 159 -18.06 -3.08 -5.77
CA TYR A 159 -18.97 -2.07 -6.35
C TYR A 159 -19.57 -1.13 -5.28
N LEU A 160 -19.99 -1.70 -4.15
CA LEU A 160 -20.59 -0.95 -3.03
C LEU A 160 -19.59 0.04 -2.37
N GLU A 161 -18.29 -0.12 -2.62
CA GLU A 161 -17.22 0.62 -1.94
C GLU A 161 -16.67 1.81 -2.76
N ILE A 162 -17.11 2.01 -4.00
CA ILE A 162 -16.68 3.16 -4.82
C ILE A 162 -17.18 4.48 -4.21
N CYS A 163 -18.39 4.50 -3.64
CA CYS A 163 -18.95 5.68 -2.98
C CYS A 163 -18.11 6.13 -1.77
N SER A 164 -17.47 5.19 -1.06
CA SER A 164 -16.62 5.50 0.10
C SER A 164 -15.15 5.81 -0.26
N LEU A 165 -14.78 5.76 -1.54
CA LEU A 165 -13.44 6.17 -2.00
C LEU A 165 -13.21 7.67 -1.77
N GLY A 166 -14.22 8.52 -1.95
CA GLY A 166 -14.10 9.95 -1.71
C GLY A 166 -13.67 10.33 -0.31
N GLY A 167 -14.24 9.66 0.70
CA GLY A 167 -13.82 9.84 2.10
C GLY A 167 -12.36 9.41 2.31
N PHE A 168 -11.93 8.32 1.67
CA PHE A 168 -10.54 7.88 1.73
C PHE A 168 -9.57 8.87 1.07
N LEU A 169 -9.92 9.44 -0.09
CA LEU A 169 -9.09 10.45 -0.75
C LEU A 169 -8.95 11.73 0.09
N GLN A 170 -10.03 12.16 0.74
CA GLN A 170 -9.99 13.27 1.69
C GLN A 170 -9.17 12.97 2.95
N ASN A 171 -9.05 11.68 3.30
CA ASN A 171 -8.25 11.23 4.44
C ASN A 171 -6.75 11.26 4.14
N ILE A 172 -6.34 11.25 2.87
CA ILE A 172 -4.94 11.49 2.52
C ILE A 172 -4.68 12.99 2.60
N LYS A 173 -4.22 13.44 3.78
CA LYS A 173 -3.87 14.84 4.02
C LYS A 173 -2.40 15.04 3.70
N SER A 174 -2.08 15.37 2.44
CA SER A 174 -0.77 15.90 2.06
C SER A 174 -0.89 17.41 1.81
N LYS A 175 0.05 18.18 2.34
CA LYS A 175 -0.03 19.64 2.35
C LYS A 175 0.46 20.31 1.08
N ASN A 176 0.84 19.59 0.01
CA ASN A 176 1.16 20.20 -1.30
C ASN A 176 1.56 19.23 -2.44
N ILE A 177 1.56 17.91 -2.30
CA ILE A 177 2.20 17.04 -3.30
C ILE A 177 1.42 15.74 -3.43
N PHE A 178 0.51 15.69 -4.39
CA PHE A 178 0.03 14.43 -4.96
C PHE A 178 0.48 14.45 -6.42
N THR A 179 1.46 13.62 -6.76
CA THR A 179 1.94 13.51 -8.15
C THR A 179 1.17 12.44 -8.93
N SER A 180 0.58 11.44 -8.25
CA SER A 180 -0.27 10.41 -8.87
C SER A 180 -1.07 9.65 -7.81
N LEU A 181 -2.19 9.02 -8.17
CA LEU A 181 -2.95 8.11 -7.31
C LEU A 181 -3.48 6.93 -8.17
N SER A 182 -2.77 5.81 -8.19
CA SER A 182 -3.17 4.69 -9.05
C SER A 182 -4.15 3.73 -8.37
N LEU A 183 -5.43 3.77 -8.74
CA LEU A 183 -6.47 2.89 -8.16
C LEU A 183 -6.66 1.59 -8.96
N PHE A 184 -6.33 0.46 -8.35
CA PHE A 184 -6.45 -0.87 -8.96
C PHE A 184 -7.76 -1.56 -8.58
N ILE A 185 -8.75 -1.58 -9.47
CA ILE A 185 -10.04 -2.21 -9.20
C ILE A 185 -9.99 -3.68 -9.62
N PHE A 186 -10.02 -4.58 -8.65
CA PHE A 186 -10.16 -6.02 -8.92
C PHE A 186 -11.63 -6.41 -8.82
N GLN A 187 -12.15 -7.01 -9.90
CA GLN A 187 -13.45 -7.67 -10.00
C GLN A 187 -14.64 -6.75 -10.34
N LEU A 188 -14.72 -6.36 -11.63
CA LEU A 188 -15.91 -5.74 -12.24
C LEU A 188 -17.06 -6.74 -12.48
N THR A 189 -16.92 -8.03 -12.15
CA THR A 189 -17.88 -9.07 -12.56
C THR A 189 -19.29 -8.87 -12.00
N MET A 190 -19.43 -8.25 -10.82
CA MET A 190 -20.73 -7.90 -10.24
C MET A 190 -21.27 -6.54 -10.70
N PHE A 191 -20.41 -5.68 -11.26
CA PHE A 191 -20.80 -4.37 -11.77
C PHE A 191 -21.79 -4.51 -12.93
N PHE A 192 -21.59 -5.49 -13.82
CA PHE A 192 -22.47 -5.68 -14.97
C PHE A 192 -23.81 -6.30 -14.65
N TYR A 193 -23.82 -7.39 -13.87
CA TYR A 193 -25.03 -8.17 -13.65
C TYR A 193 -26.14 -7.35 -12.97
N GLU A 194 -25.79 -6.46 -12.04
CA GLU A 194 -26.73 -5.55 -11.36
C GLU A 194 -27.12 -4.34 -12.24
N ILE A 195 -26.23 -3.84 -13.10
CA ILE A 195 -26.53 -2.73 -14.03
C ILE A 195 -27.47 -3.18 -15.16
N THR A 196 -27.33 -4.38 -15.71
CA THR A 196 -28.27 -4.91 -16.72
C THR A 196 -29.63 -5.28 -16.13
N LEU A 197 -29.72 -5.61 -14.83
CA LEU A 197 -30.99 -5.89 -14.16
C LEU A 197 -31.72 -4.63 -13.67
N MET A 198 -30.99 -3.54 -13.41
CA MET A 198 -31.55 -2.25 -12.98
C MET A 198 -31.57 -1.27 -14.16
N GLU A 199 -32.53 -1.41 -15.08
CA GLU A 199 -32.82 -0.38 -16.09
C GLU A 199 -33.10 0.98 -15.40
N ARG A 200 -32.08 1.84 -15.26
CA ARG A 200 -32.23 3.21 -14.81
C ARG A 200 -31.72 4.18 -15.86
N LYS A 201 -32.51 5.23 -16.07
CA LYS A 201 -32.31 6.25 -17.10
C LYS A 201 -30.99 7.02 -16.89
N SER A 202 -30.41 7.38 -18.02
CA SER A 202 -29.05 7.84 -18.29
C SER A 202 -28.61 9.20 -17.71
N SER A 203 -29.20 9.69 -16.60
CA SER A 203 -28.93 11.06 -16.12
C SER A 203 -28.53 11.21 -14.66
N ASP A 204 -28.63 10.16 -13.84
CA ASP A 204 -28.44 10.33 -12.39
C ASP A 204 -27.13 9.65 -11.96
N CYS A 205 -26.23 10.43 -11.35
CA CYS A 205 -25.11 9.92 -10.54
C CYS A 205 -25.58 8.66 -9.76
N PHE A 206 -24.85 7.55 -9.80
CA PHE A 206 -25.15 6.27 -9.11
C PHE A 206 -25.15 6.36 -7.56
N CYS A 207 -25.41 7.54 -7.02
CA CYS A 207 -25.06 8.03 -5.69
C CYS A 207 -26.26 7.97 -4.73
N ILE A 208 -27.36 7.32 -5.15
CA ILE A 208 -28.66 7.38 -4.50
C ILE A 208 -28.69 6.63 -3.15
N SER A 209 -27.67 5.85 -2.80
CA SER A 209 -27.61 5.10 -1.53
C SER A 209 -26.62 5.64 -0.48
N CYS A 210 -26.03 6.82 -0.69
CA CYS A 210 -25.02 7.35 0.24
C CYS A 210 -25.43 8.71 0.80
N ASP A 211 -25.58 8.81 2.13
CA ASP A 211 -25.91 10.05 2.85
C ASP A 211 -24.80 11.13 2.79
N THR A 212 -23.77 10.92 1.97
CA THR A 212 -22.63 11.83 1.81
C THR A 212 -22.59 12.41 0.39
N LYS A 213 -22.23 13.70 0.28
CA LYS A 213 -22.10 14.38 -1.02
C LYS A 213 -21.14 13.58 -1.91
N CYS A 214 -21.63 13.14 -3.07
CA CYS A 214 -20.83 12.33 -3.98
C CYS A 214 -19.54 13.07 -4.40
N TRP A 215 -18.41 12.49 -4.04
CA TRP A 215 -17.08 13.00 -4.35
C TRP A 215 -16.80 13.05 -5.87
N TRP A 216 -17.52 12.25 -6.67
CA TRP A 216 -17.43 12.26 -8.13
C TRP A 216 -17.72 13.63 -8.74
N HIS A 217 -18.58 14.44 -8.12
CA HIS A 217 -18.88 15.79 -8.60
C HIS A 217 -17.80 16.82 -8.21
N GLY A 218 -16.86 16.45 -7.34
CA GLY A 218 -15.77 17.32 -6.86
C GLY A 218 -14.44 17.15 -7.61
N LEU A 219 -14.31 16.11 -8.43
CA LEU A 219 -13.12 15.84 -9.24
C LEU A 219 -13.16 16.70 -10.51
N LYS A 220 -12.60 17.91 -10.46
CA LYS A 220 -12.56 18.81 -11.63
C LYS A 220 -11.29 18.66 -12.47
N ASP A 221 -10.22 18.11 -11.91
CA ASP A 221 -8.88 18.07 -12.51
C ASP A 221 -8.26 16.66 -12.37
N VAL A 222 -8.87 15.66 -13.01
CA VAL A 222 -8.40 14.26 -12.97
C VAL A 222 -7.96 13.80 -14.34
N LYS A 223 -6.68 13.51 -14.48
CA LYS A 223 -6.15 12.88 -15.67
C LYS A 223 -6.24 11.37 -15.50
N VAL A 224 -7.06 10.72 -16.32
CA VAL A 224 -7.16 9.27 -16.34
C VAL A 224 -6.03 8.71 -17.19
N THR A 225 -5.23 7.79 -16.64
CA THR A 225 -4.19 7.09 -17.39
C THR A 225 -4.39 5.59 -17.23
N SER A 226 -5.16 4.98 -18.13
CA SER A 226 -5.37 3.54 -18.14
C SER A 226 -4.12 2.80 -18.66
N SER A 227 -3.84 1.59 -18.15
CA SER A 227 -2.84 0.71 -18.78
C SER A 227 -3.35 0.04 -20.06
N MET A 228 -4.64 0.19 -20.38
CA MET A 228 -5.15 -0.18 -21.70
C MET A 228 -4.73 0.91 -22.69
N LYS A 229 -4.25 0.48 -23.87
CA LYS A 229 -3.89 1.35 -25.00
C LYS A 229 -5.14 2.07 -25.54
N ILE A 230 -5.67 3.00 -24.77
CA ILE A 230 -6.68 3.93 -25.24
C ILE A 230 -5.89 5.19 -25.57
N ASP A 231 -5.60 5.35 -26.86
CA ASP A 231 -4.73 6.41 -27.42
C ASP A 231 -5.39 7.81 -27.37
N GLU A 232 -6.43 7.96 -26.55
CA GLU A 232 -7.27 9.15 -26.50
C GLU A 232 -7.45 9.61 -25.06
N ASN A 233 -7.49 10.94 -24.91
CA ASN A 233 -7.72 11.65 -23.67
C ASN A 233 -9.21 11.45 -23.25
N VAL A 234 -9.56 10.23 -22.87
CA VAL A 234 -10.95 9.85 -22.53
C VAL A 234 -11.28 10.40 -21.17
N ASP A 235 -12.37 11.17 -21.08
CA ASP A 235 -12.86 11.65 -19.80
C ASP A 235 -13.28 10.49 -18.90
N LEU A 236 -13.19 10.68 -17.58
CA LEU A 236 -13.43 9.62 -16.60
C LEU A 236 -14.82 9.01 -16.70
N LYS A 237 -15.83 9.77 -17.17
CA LYS A 237 -17.19 9.26 -17.35
C LYS A 237 -17.25 8.31 -18.54
N SER A 238 -16.73 8.71 -19.70
CA SER A 238 -16.65 7.85 -20.88
C SER A 238 -15.79 6.62 -20.63
N PHE A 239 -14.74 6.72 -19.81
CA PHE A 239 -13.91 5.58 -19.44
C PHE A 239 -14.67 4.55 -18.57
N LEU A 240 -15.46 5.03 -17.58
CA LEU A 240 -16.30 4.15 -16.75
C LEU A 240 -17.44 3.51 -17.54
N GLU A 241 -18.08 4.26 -18.43
CA GLU A 241 -19.10 3.74 -19.36
C GLU A 241 -18.50 2.73 -20.35
N TRP A 242 -17.24 2.91 -20.75
CA TRP A 242 -16.52 1.97 -21.59
C TRP A 242 -16.15 0.68 -20.86
N LEU A 243 -15.59 0.79 -19.65
CA LEU A 243 -15.42 -0.36 -18.75
C LEU A 243 -16.75 -1.09 -18.58
N ALA A 244 -17.86 -0.34 -18.61
CA ALA A 244 -19.21 -0.86 -18.48
C ALA A 244 -19.64 -1.85 -19.59
N THR A 245 -18.81 -2.08 -20.60
CA THR A 245 -19.13 -2.92 -21.76
C THR A 245 -18.27 -4.18 -21.87
N PHE A 246 -17.30 -4.39 -20.97
CA PHE A 246 -16.39 -5.55 -21.03
C PHE A 246 -16.93 -6.76 -20.26
N PRO A 247 -17.26 -7.87 -20.92
CA PRO A 247 -17.61 -9.10 -20.25
C PRO A 247 -16.34 -9.82 -19.82
N ASN A 248 -16.13 -9.94 -18.51
CA ASN A 248 -15.14 -10.83 -17.91
C ASN A 248 -13.72 -10.70 -18.51
N SER A 249 -13.00 -9.63 -18.18
CA SER A 249 -11.56 -9.59 -18.34
C SER A 249 -10.84 -9.80 -17.01
N ASP A 250 -9.83 -10.65 -17.05
CA ASP A 250 -8.89 -10.87 -15.96
C ASP A 250 -8.19 -9.55 -15.59
N GLN A 251 -8.29 -9.17 -14.31
CA GLN A 251 -7.41 -8.22 -13.62
C GLN A 251 -7.01 -6.96 -14.42
N GLU A 252 -7.96 -6.08 -14.71
CA GLU A 252 -7.62 -4.80 -15.35
C GLU A 252 -7.10 -3.78 -14.33
N LYS A 253 -5.82 -3.41 -14.49
CA LYS A 253 -5.22 -2.28 -13.79
C LYS A 253 -5.75 -0.99 -14.41
N ILE A 254 -6.61 -0.30 -13.69
CA ILE A 254 -6.92 1.09 -13.97
C ILE A 254 -5.93 1.94 -13.16
N SER A 255 -5.53 3.10 -13.67
CA SER A 255 -4.74 4.05 -12.90
C SER A 255 -5.26 5.44 -13.18
N PHE A 256 -5.30 6.26 -12.14
CA PHE A 256 -5.71 7.65 -12.24
C PHE A 256 -4.54 8.51 -11.79
N ILE A 257 -4.43 9.71 -12.32
CA ILE A 257 -3.51 10.72 -11.82
C ILE A 257 -4.41 11.90 -11.45
N LEU A 258 -4.55 12.13 -10.15
CA LEU A 258 -5.20 13.33 -9.65
C LEU A 258 -4.18 14.46 -9.73
N GLU A 259 -4.37 15.41 -10.65
CA GLU A 259 -3.57 16.62 -10.74
C GLU A 259 -4.34 17.70 -9.94
N PHE A 260 -3.87 18.04 -8.73
CA PHE A 260 -4.50 19.07 -7.88
C PHE A 260 -3.84 20.44 -8.08
#